data_AF-A0A924U0I4-F1
#
_entry.id   AF-A0A924U0I4-F1
#
_cell.length_a   1.000
_cell.length_b   1.000
_cell.length_c   1.000
_cell.angle_alpha   90.00
_cell.angle_beta   90.00
_cell.angle_gamma   90.00
#
_symmetry.space_group_name_H-M   'P 1'
#
loop_
_entity.id
_entity.type
_entity.pdbx_description
1 polymer ?
#
loop_
_entity_poly.entity_id
_entity_poly.type
_entity_poly.pdbx_seq_one_letter_code
_entity_poly.pdbx_strand_id
1 'polypeptide(L)'
;MKHAVALLLCMAASGTHAQPVYRCGNTYSSIPCPDGKVVEATDLRTAAQRAEARRVASNEKQLAADMRRERLIDQAMQKPAAASSLSAAPAAALKTLPPVSHIPLKKKRVLKRPMASTPFTATDTASRR
;
A
#
# COMPACT_ATOMS: atom_id res chain seq x y z
N MET A 1 8.51 -23.36 -44.52
CA MET A 1 9.66 -22.86 -43.73
C MET A 1 9.30 -21.65 -42.85
N LYS A 2 8.16 -21.69 -42.13
CA LYS A 2 7.72 -20.63 -41.19
C LYS A 2 7.70 -21.08 -39.72
N HIS A 3 7.86 -22.39 -39.48
CA HIS A 3 7.85 -22.97 -38.13
C HIS A 3 9.22 -23.00 -37.45
N ALA A 4 10.31 -22.73 -38.19
CA ALA A 4 11.66 -22.71 -37.63
C ALA A 4 11.90 -21.51 -36.70
N VAL A 5 11.17 -20.40 -36.90
CA VAL A 5 11.34 -19.18 -36.09
C VAL A 5 10.63 -19.30 -34.73
N ALA A 6 9.55 -20.08 -34.63
CA ALA A 6 8.78 -20.22 -33.39
C ALA A 6 9.47 -21.14 -32.35
N LEU A 7 10.30 -22.09 -32.79
CA LEU A 7 11.01 -23.00 -31.90
C LEU A 7 12.27 -22.38 -31.26
N LEU A 8 12.79 -21.28 -31.81
CA LEU A 8 14.01 -20.63 -31.31
C LEU A 8 13.77 -19.75 -30.07
N LEU A 9 12.52 -19.37 -29.78
CA LEU A 9 12.19 -18.43 -28.71
C LEU A 9 11.97 -19.09 -27.33
N CYS A 10 11.77 -20.42 -27.29
CA CYS A 10 11.58 -21.16 -26.03
C CYS A 10 12.89 -21.51 -25.31
N MET A 11 14.05 -21.29 -25.91
CA MET A 11 15.34 -21.69 -25.32
C MET A 11 15.94 -20.68 -24.34
N ALA A 12 15.33 -19.52 -24.15
CA ALA A 12 15.83 -18.46 -23.25
C ALA A 12 15.41 -18.63 -21.78
N ALA A 13 14.76 -19.74 -21.40
CA ALA A 13 14.45 -20.08 -20.01
C ALA A 13 15.62 -20.78 -19.30
N SER A 14 16.86 -20.51 -19.70
CA SER A 14 18.04 -20.96 -18.94
C SER A 14 18.04 -20.23 -17.60
N GLY A 15 17.87 -20.98 -16.51
CA GLY A 15 18.02 -20.43 -15.17
C GLY A 15 19.35 -19.70 -15.09
N THR A 16 19.34 -18.46 -14.61
CA THR A 16 20.56 -17.76 -14.24
C THR A 16 21.16 -18.53 -13.06
N HIS A 17 22.01 -19.50 -13.37
CA HIS A 17 22.90 -20.10 -12.38
C HIS A 17 23.74 -18.97 -11.79
N ALA A 18 23.77 -18.90 -10.45
CA ALA A 18 24.52 -17.87 -9.75
C ALA A 18 25.96 -17.86 -10.27
N GLN A 19 26.41 -16.73 -10.82
CA GLN A 19 27.80 -16.61 -11.24
C GLN A 19 28.68 -16.72 -9.99
N PRO A 20 29.82 -17.43 -10.06
CA PRO A 20 30.69 -17.57 -8.90
C PRO A 20 31.13 -16.19 -8.43
N VAL A 21 30.81 -15.85 -7.19
CA VAL A 21 31.25 -14.60 -6.55
C VAL A 21 32.48 -14.94 -5.71
N TYR A 22 33.56 -14.19 -5.90
CA TYR A 22 34.80 -14.38 -5.17
C TYR A 22 34.92 -13.33 -4.07
N ARG A 23 35.26 -13.74 -2.86
CA ARG A 23 35.62 -12.82 -1.78
C ARG A 23 37.12 -12.62 -1.77
N CYS A 24 37.57 -11.43 -2.17
CA CYS A 24 38.95 -11.02 -2.21
C CYS A 24 39.24 -10.15 -0.97
N GLY A 25 39.54 -10.79 0.16
CA GLY A 25 39.70 -10.12 1.45
C GLY A 25 38.40 -9.48 1.96
N ASN A 26 38.28 -8.15 1.82
CA ASN A 26 37.12 -7.37 2.26
C ASN A 26 36.19 -6.92 1.12
N THR A 27 36.49 -7.30 -0.13
CA THR A 27 35.71 -6.92 -1.31
C THR A 27 35.20 -8.16 -2.03
N TYR A 28 34.02 -8.06 -2.64
CA TYR A 28 33.45 -9.11 -3.49
C TYR A 28 33.70 -8.76 -4.96
N SER A 29 34.10 -9.75 -5.75
CA SER A 29 34.42 -9.61 -7.18
C SER A 29 33.78 -10.74 -7.98
N SER A 30 33.37 -10.44 -9.21
CA SER A 30 32.95 -11.45 -10.20
C SER A 30 34.12 -12.06 -10.97
N ILE A 31 35.33 -11.53 -10.79
CA ILE A 31 36.57 -12.01 -11.41
C ILE A 31 37.36 -12.78 -10.34
N PRO A 32 37.93 -13.97 -10.66
CA PRO A 32 38.75 -14.72 -9.72
C PRO A 32 39.97 -13.91 -9.28
N CYS A 33 40.19 -13.85 -7.97
CA CYS A 33 41.38 -13.25 -7.36
C CYS A 33 42.36 -14.35 -6.94
N PRO A 34 43.68 -14.08 -6.94
CA PRO A 34 44.71 -15.07 -6.59
C PRO A 34 44.50 -15.69 -5.20
N ASP A 35 44.01 -14.93 -4.21
CA ASP A 35 43.66 -15.41 -2.86
C ASP A 35 42.15 -15.43 -2.58
N GLY A 36 41.33 -15.37 -3.65
CA GLY A 36 39.88 -15.24 -3.53
C GLY A 36 39.20 -16.56 -3.15
N LYS A 37 38.38 -16.56 -2.10
CA LYS A 37 37.52 -17.71 -1.78
C LYS A 37 36.23 -17.65 -2.60
N VAL A 38 35.86 -18.77 -3.22
CA VAL A 38 34.56 -18.91 -3.90
C VAL A 38 33.46 -18.85 -2.86
N VAL A 39 32.51 -17.92 -3.05
CA VAL A 39 31.29 -17.81 -2.27
C VAL A 39 30.17 -18.37 -3.13
N GLU A 40 29.53 -19.43 -2.62
CA GLU A 40 28.31 -19.96 -3.20
C GLU A 40 27.19 -18.94 -3.00
N ALA A 41 26.82 -18.27 -4.09
CA ALA A 41 25.77 -17.26 -4.12
C ALA A 41 24.41 -17.84 -4.54
N THR A 42 24.20 -19.15 -4.35
CA THR A 42 22.93 -19.80 -4.64
C THR A 42 21.85 -19.39 -3.63
N ASP A 43 20.67 -19.08 -4.16
CA ASP A 43 19.47 -18.83 -3.36
C ASP A 43 19.03 -20.10 -2.64
N LEU A 44 19.15 -20.10 -1.31
CA LEU A 44 18.75 -21.23 -0.44
C LEU A 44 17.25 -21.51 -0.47
N ARG A 45 16.43 -20.60 -1.01
CA ARG A 45 14.97 -20.78 -1.05
C ARG A 45 14.58 -21.88 -2.03
N THR A 46 13.67 -22.74 -1.63
CA THR A 46 13.09 -23.76 -2.51
C THR A 46 12.15 -23.12 -3.53
N ALA A 47 11.87 -23.84 -4.63
CA ALA A 47 10.91 -23.37 -5.63
C ALA A 47 9.51 -23.13 -5.04
N ALA A 48 9.07 -23.96 -4.10
CA ALA A 48 7.80 -23.81 -3.39
C ALA A 48 7.76 -22.53 -2.56
N GLN A 49 8.83 -22.21 -1.82
CA GLN A 49 8.93 -20.97 -1.05
C GLN A 49 8.88 -19.73 -1.95
N ARG A 50 9.52 -19.78 -3.12
CA ARG A 50 9.44 -18.67 -4.10
C ARG A 50 8.03 -18.52 -4.68
N ALA A 51 7.34 -19.61 -4.96
CA ALA A 51 5.97 -19.57 -5.46
C ALA A 51 5.01 -18.97 -4.42
N GLU A 52 5.15 -19.38 -3.15
CA GLU A 52 4.35 -18.83 -2.06
C GLU A 52 4.63 -17.35 -1.83
N ALA A 53 5.90 -16.93 -1.81
CA ALA A 53 6.25 -15.51 -1.68
C ALA A 53 5.65 -14.66 -2.82
N ARG A 54 5.63 -15.18 -4.05
CA ARG A 54 4.99 -14.50 -5.19
C ARG A 54 3.48 -14.39 -5.02
N ARG A 55 2.84 -15.44 -4.51
CA ARG A 55 1.39 -15.46 -4.23
C ARG A 55 1.01 -14.43 -3.16
N VAL A 56 1.79 -14.35 -2.08
CA VAL A 56 1.59 -13.34 -1.03
C VAL A 56 1.78 -11.94 -1.61
N ALA A 57 2.88 -11.69 -2.33
CA ALA A 57 3.16 -10.39 -2.93
C ALA A 57 2.06 -9.95 -3.93
N SER A 58 1.49 -10.88 -4.70
CA SER A 58 0.38 -10.55 -5.60
C SER A 58 -0.88 -10.15 -4.85
N ASN A 59 -1.20 -10.83 -3.75
CA ASN A 59 -2.37 -10.53 -2.93
C ASN A 59 -2.22 -9.16 -2.24
N GLU A 60 -1.04 -8.88 -1.68
CA GLU A 60 -0.74 -7.59 -1.06
C GLU A 60 -0.83 -6.44 -2.07
N LYS A 61 -0.34 -6.66 -3.30
CA LYS A 61 -0.44 -5.68 -4.38
C LYS A 61 -1.89 -5.37 -4.74
N GLN A 62 -2.75 -6.39 -4.78
CA GLN A 62 -4.19 -6.21 -5.04
C GLN A 62 -4.85 -5.42 -3.91
N LEU A 63 -4.65 -5.84 -2.65
CA LEU A 63 -5.18 -5.15 -1.49
C LEU A 63 -4.73 -3.67 -1.44
N ALA A 64 -3.46 -3.41 -1.72
CA ALA A 64 -2.94 -2.04 -1.78
C ALA A 64 -3.59 -1.20 -2.90
N ALA A 65 -3.91 -1.81 -4.04
CA ALA A 65 -4.61 -1.14 -5.12
C ALA A 65 -6.06 -0.81 -4.74
N ASP A 66 -6.74 -1.73 -4.06
CA ASP A 66 -8.12 -1.55 -3.61
C ASP A 66 -8.21 -0.42 -2.56
N MET A 67 -7.34 -0.45 -1.54
CA MET A 67 -7.26 0.64 -0.55
C MET A 67 -6.96 1.99 -1.19
N ARG A 68 -6.12 2.01 -2.24
CA ARG A 68 -5.84 3.24 -2.99
C ARG A 68 -7.08 3.73 -3.72
N ARG A 69 -7.84 2.83 -4.33
CA ARG A 69 -9.09 3.15 -5.03
C ARG A 69 -10.13 3.70 -4.06
N GLU A 70 -10.31 3.07 -2.91
CA GLU A 70 -11.21 3.53 -1.85
C GLU A 70 -10.85 4.93 -1.39
N ARG A 71 -9.57 5.20 -1.10
CA ARG A 71 -9.10 6.55 -0.73
C ARG A 71 -9.47 7.59 -1.80
N LEU A 72 -9.29 7.27 -3.08
CA LEU A 72 -9.60 8.19 -4.17
C LEU A 72 -11.12 8.45 -4.29
N ILE A 73 -11.94 7.42 -4.06
CA ILE A 73 -13.39 7.56 -4.01
C ILE A 73 -13.79 8.46 -2.83
N ASP A 74 -13.25 8.20 -1.64
CA ASP A 74 -13.53 9.03 -0.46
C ASP A 74 -13.11 10.49 -0.68
N GLN A 75 -11.94 10.73 -1.26
CA GLN A 75 -11.48 12.07 -1.63
C GLN A 75 -12.38 12.74 -2.66
N ALA A 76 -12.91 11.99 -3.63
CA ALA A 76 -13.83 12.53 -4.63
C ALA A 76 -15.22 12.82 -4.05
N MET A 77 -15.70 11.99 -3.12
CA MET A 77 -16.99 12.14 -2.44
C MET A 77 -16.95 13.23 -1.37
N GLN A 78 -15.80 13.40 -0.71
CA GLN A 78 -15.51 14.56 0.11
C GLN A 78 -15.26 15.76 -0.80
N LYS A 79 -16.33 16.43 -1.24
CA LYS A 79 -16.23 17.87 -1.55
C LYS A 79 -15.53 18.54 -0.37
N PRO A 80 -14.61 19.50 -0.57
CA PRO A 80 -14.12 20.31 0.54
C PRO A 80 -15.30 21.12 1.06
N ALA A 81 -16.12 20.50 1.91
CA ALA A 81 -16.86 21.23 2.90
C ALA A 81 -15.78 21.99 3.67
N ALA A 82 -16.02 23.26 3.92
CA ALA A 82 -15.18 24.15 4.70
C ALA A 82 -15.01 23.68 6.15
N ALA A 83 -14.57 22.43 6.35
CA ALA A 83 -14.09 21.86 7.59
C ALA A 83 -12.67 22.39 7.76
N SER A 84 -12.63 23.63 8.23
CA SER A 84 -11.63 24.12 9.17
C SER A 84 -10.21 23.67 8.85
N SER A 85 -9.58 24.31 7.87
CA SER A 85 -8.15 24.53 7.97
C SER A 85 -7.89 25.15 9.35
N LEU A 86 -7.22 24.44 10.25
CA LEU A 86 -6.69 25.02 11.49
C LEU A 86 -5.51 25.97 11.21
N SER A 87 -5.13 26.11 9.94
CA SER A 87 -4.29 27.19 9.46
C SER A 87 -5.01 28.52 9.69
N ALA A 88 -4.37 29.42 10.43
CA ALA A 88 -4.83 30.80 10.54
C ALA A 88 -5.03 31.39 9.15
N ALA A 89 -6.25 31.84 8.84
CA ALA A 89 -6.49 32.62 7.63
C ALA A 89 -5.57 33.86 7.66
N PRO A 90 -4.90 34.23 6.55
CA PRO A 90 -4.18 35.49 6.52
C PRO A 90 -5.16 36.62 6.81
N ALA A 91 -4.83 37.45 7.81
CA ALA A 91 -5.62 38.59 8.25
C ALA A 91 -5.61 39.68 7.17
N ALA A 92 -6.37 39.47 6.10
CA ALA A 92 -6.59 40.48 5.08
C ALA A 92 -8.06 40.46 4.67
N ALA A 93 -8.72 41.58 4.96
CA ALA A 93 -10.06 42.00 4.56
C ALA A 93 -11.22 41.68 5.52
N LEU A 94 -11.17 42.23 6.74
CA LEU A 94 -12.39 42.79 7.32
C LEU A 94 -12.79 44.03 6.50
N LYS A 95 -13.73 43.86 5.57
CA LYS A 95 -14.57 44.98 5.12
C LYS A 95 -15.78 45.05 6.04
N THR A 96 -15.88 46.14 6.78
CA THR A 96 -16.97 46.47 7.69
C THR A 96 -18.31 46.41 6.94
N LEU A 97 -19.21 45.54 7.38
CA LEU A 97 -20.61 45.54 6.96
C LEU A 97 -21.44 46.36 7.97
N PRO A 98 -22.44 47.15 7.51
CA PRO A 98 -23.28 47.95 8.40
C PRO A 98 -24.20 47.06 9.26
N PRO A 99 -24.68 47.56 10.42
CA PRO A 99 -25.45 46.76 11.36
C PRO A 99 -26.84 46.43 10.78
N VAL A 100 -27.12 45.13 10.60
CA VAL A 100 -28.45 44.63 10.25
C VAL A 100 -29.24 44.40 11.54
N SER A 101 -30.38 45.09 11.61
CA SER A 101 -31.40 45.00 12.66
C SER A 101 -31.93 43.59 12.89
N HIS A 102 -32.19 43.27 14.16
CA HIS A 102 -32.65 41.98 14.66
C HIS A 102 -33.88 41.42 13.93
N ILE A 103 -33.76 40.19 13.42
CA ILE A 103 -34.91 39.36 13.02
C ILE A 103 -35.02 38.21 14.03
N PRO A 104 -36.17 37.98 14.69
CA PRO A 104 -36.30 36.94 15.70
C PRO A 104 -36.35 35.53 15.08
N LEU A 105 -35.47 34.65 15.55
CA LEU A 105 -35.40 33.24 15.14
C LEU A 105 -36.50 32.41 15.79
N LYS A 106 -37.35 31.78 14.96
CA LYS A 106 -38.33 30.76 15.39
C LYS A 106 -37.61 29.47 15.79
N LYS A 107 -37.79 29.03 17.04
CA LYS A 107 -37.28 27.76 17.59
C LYS A 107 -37.83 26.55 16.83
N LYS A 108 -36.96 25.70 16.26
CA LYS A 108 -37.33 24.35 15.81
C LYS A 108 -37.10 23.32 16.92
N ARG A 109 -38.08 22.44 17.10
CA ARG A 109 -38.17 21.40 18.14
C ARG A 109 -37.28 20.22 17.76
N VAL A 110 -36.37 19.81 18.65
CA VAL A 110 -35.53 18.62 18.49
C VAL A 110 -36.34 17.37 18.80
N LEU A 111 -36.45 16.45 17.83
CA LEU A 111 -37.01 15.12 18.04
C LEU A 111 -35.88 14.20 18.54
N LYS A 112 -35.98 13.71 19.79
CA LYS A 112 -35.04 12.74 20.35
C LYS A 112 -35.23 11.39 19.67
N ARG A 113 -34.16 10.81 19.13
CA ARG A 113 -34.12 9.42 18.68
C ARG A 113 -33.52 8.55 19.80
N PRO A 114 -34.14 7.43 20.19
CA PRO A 114 -33.60 6.59 21.26
C PRO A 114 -32.37 5.81 20.75
N MET A 115 -31.26 5.91 21.49
CA MET A 115 -30.11 5.02 21.34
C MET A 115 -30.44 3.70 22.07
N ALA A 116 -30.76 2.65 21.32
CA ALA A 116 -30.60 1.30 21.84
C ALA A 116 -29.16 0.87 21.52
N SER A 117 -28.30 0.87 22.54
CA SER A 117 -26.99 0.23 22.46
C SER A 117 -27.15 -1.20 22.98
N THR A 118 -27.04 -2.18 22.08
CA THR A 118 -26.78 -3.55 22.51
C THR A 118 -25.27 -3.68 22.77
N PRO A 119 -24.85 -4.39 23.83
CA PRO A 119 -23.43 -4.62 24.07
C PRO A 119 -22.88 -5.52 22.96
N PHE A 120 -21.77 -5.09 22.36
CA PHE A 120 -20.99 -5.89 21.44
C PHE A 120 -20.21 -6.95 22.23
N THR A 121 -20.51 -8.22 22.00
CA THR A 121 -19.77 -9.34 22.58
C THR A 121 -18.89 -9.95 21.50
N ALA A 122 -17.57 -9.73 21.59
CA ALA A 122 -16.60 -10.41 20.75
C ALA A 122 -16.35 -11.82 21.32
N THR A 123 -16.84 -12.86 20.63
CA THR A 123 -16.40 -14.23 20.92
C THR A 123 -15.14 -14.51 20.12
N ASP A 124 -14.00 -14.62 20.81
CA ASP A 124 -12.75 -15.07 20.23
C ASP A 124 -12.84 -16.59 19.96
N THR A 125 -12.94 -16.97 18.70
CA THR A 125 -12.96 -18.37 18.27
C THR A 125 -11.58 -19.04 18.34
N ALA A 126 -10.52 -18.34 18.77
CA ALA A 126 -9.18 -18.89 18.89
C ALA A 126 -8.97 -19.80 20.12
N SER A 127 -9.89 -19.81 21.10
CA SER A 127 -9.71 -20.58 22.35
C SER A 127 -10.28 -22.02 22.34
N ARG A 128 -10.79 -22.53 21.22
CA ARG A 128 -11.12 -23.96 21.09
C ARG A 128 -10.00 -24.70 20.35
N ARG A 129 -8.94 -25.03 21.08
CA ARG A 129 -8.07 -26.15 20.77
C ARG A 129 -8.01 -27.08 21.97
#